data_AF-A0A9Q0MQ58-F1
#
_entry.id   AF-A0A9Q0MQ58-F1
#
_cell.length_a   1.000
_cell.length_b   1.000
_cell.length_c   1.000
_cell.angle_alpha   90.00
_cell.angle_beta   90.00
_cell.angle_gamma   90.00
#
_symmetry.space_group_name_H-M   'P 1'
#
loop_
_entity.id
_entity.type
_entity.pdbx_description
1 polymer ?
#
loop_
_entity_poly.entity_id
_entity_poly.type
_entity_poly.pdbx_seq_one_letter_code
_entity_poly.pdbx_strand_id
1 'polypeptide(L)'
;MDNTVIEEETIPKLEPFDISTDQVTNAIKHFPISSSGGIDGLRTRHLKDFSCGESATKLTEAISKLTNVIRSGKICSSLTPIFFGAELIAFAKKNSDIRPIAIELTLKRLAGKISCFSNKIALSRSLLPFQNGISVKGDAQVIVHAVRA
;
A
#
# COMPACT_ATOMS: atom_id res chain seq x y z
N MET A 1 24.07 -10.96 33.66
CA MET A 1 22.80 -10.78 32.93
C MET A 1 22.90 -9.41 32.32
N ASP A 2 23.46 -9.36 31.11
CA ASP A 2 23.73 -8.10 30.42
C ASP A 2 22.41 -7.51 29.98
N ASN A 3 22.03 -6.42 30.63
CA ASN A 3 20.95 -5.54 30.20
C ASN A 3 21.46 -4.77 28.97
N THR A 4 21.48 -5.43 27.82
CA THR A 4 21.52 -4.72 26.53
C THR A 4 20.21 -3.95 26.41
N VAL A 5 20.29 -2.67 26.78
CA VAL A 5 19.34 -1.65 26.34
C VAL A 5 19.25 -1.80 24.83
N ILE A 6 18.14 -2.32 24.34
CA ILE A 6 17.80 -2.21 22.92
C ILE A 6 17.66 -0.71 22.71
N GLU A 7 18.67 -0.09 22.10
CA GLU A 7 18.60 1.30 21.68
C GLU A 7 17.29 1.47 20.92
N GLU A 8 16.50 2.44 21.34
CA GLU A 8 15.21 2.78 20.76
C GLU A 8 15.42 2.93 19.25
N GLU A 9 15.03 1.90 18.48
CA GLU A 9 15.31 1.82 17.05
C GLU A 9 14.62 3.01 16.39
N THR A 10 15.42 4.04 16.08
CA THR A 10 14.90 5.35 15.67
C THR A 10 13.97 5.19 14.48
N ILE A 11 12.67 5.39 14.72
CA ILE A 11 11.65 5.35 13.66
C ILE A 11 12.09 6.34 12.58
N PRO A 12 12.23 5.92 11.31
CA PRO A 12 12.68 6.80 10.26
C PRO A 12 11.71 7.99 10.19
N LYS A 13 12.22 9.19 10.47
CA LYS A 13 11.45 10.43 10.31
C LYS A 13 11.14 10.57 8.82
N LEU A 14 9.88 10.40 8.47
CA LEU A 14 9.39 10.58 7.10
C LEU A 14 8.96 12.03 6.95
N GLU A 15 9.57 12.73 6.00
CA GLU A 15 9.18 14.09 5.69
C GLU A 15 7.76 14.12 5.09
N PRO A 16 6.92 15.09 5.46
CA PRO A 16 5.65 15.32 4.78
C PRO A 16 5.89 15.54 3.29
N PHE A 17 5.15 14.83 2.45
CA PHE A 17 5.20 15.01 1.00
C PHE A 17 3.78 15.03 0.45
N ASP A 18 3.55 15.77 -0.63
CA ASP A 18 2.27 15.74 -1.33
C ASP A 18 2.31 14.76 -2.50
N ILE A 19 1.20 14.08 -2.71
CA ILE A 19 1.02 13.17 -3.82
C ILE A 19 0.78 13.99 -5.09
N SER A 20 1.60 13.78 -6.13
CA SER A 20 1.43 14.43 -7.44
C SER A 20 0.53 13.62 -8.38
N THR A 21 0.01 14.26 -9.42
CA THR A 21 -0.78 13.60 -10.48
C THR A 21 0.03 12.56 -11.23
N ASP A 22 1.34 12.78 -11.41
CA ASP A 22 2.25 11.81 -12.04
C ASP A 22 2.40 10.56 -11.18
N GLN A 23 2.53 10.71 -9.86
CA GLN A 23 2.57 9.59 -8.94
C GLN A 23 1.27 8.79 -8.97
N VAL A 24 0.12 9.46 -9.05
CA VAL A 24 -1.19 8.81 -9.20
C VAL A 24 -1.26 8.03 -10.52
N THR A 25 -0.91 8.66 -11.63
CA THR A 25 -0.95 8.04 -12.96
C THR A 25 -0.05 6.81 -13.01
N ASN A 26 1.17 6.93 -12.47
CA ASN A 26 2.12 5.83 -12.40
C ASN A 26 1.61 4.69 -11.49
N ALA A 27 1.00 5.03 -10.36
CA ALA A 27 0.44 4.05 -9.44
C ALA A 27 -0.77 3.31 -10.03
N ILE A 28 -1.66 4.00 -10.75
CA ILE A 28 -2.79 3.40 -11.49
C ILE A 28 -2.26 2.45 -12.56
N LYS A 29 -1.29 2.88 -13.36
CA LYS A 29 -0.67 2.05 -14.42
C LYS A 29 -0.15 0.72 -13.87
N HIS A 30 0.56 0.77 -12.74
CA HIS A 30 1.17 -0.40 -12.08
C HIS A 30 0.26 -1.07 -11.04
N PHE A 31 -1.01 -0.68 -10.94
CA PHE A 31 -1.97 -1.40 -10.10
C PHE A 31 -2.40 -2.68 -10.81
N PRO A 32 -2.37 -3.88 -10.19
CA PRO A 32 -2.90 -5.09 -10.80
C PRO A 32 -4.36 -4.92 -11.28
N ILE A 33 -4.62 -5.19 -12.56
CA ILE A 33 -5.94 -4.99 -13.20
C ILE A 33 -7.01 -5.97 -12.67
N SER A 34 -6.57 -7.15 -12.21
CA SER A 34 -7.43 -8.20 -11.67
C SER A 34 -7.75 -8.01 -10.18
N SER A 35 -7.31 -6.93 -9.56
CA SER A 35 -7.56 -6.67 -8.13
C SER A 35 -9.03 -6.33 -7.88
N SER A 36 -9.65 -7.06 -6.95
CA SER A 36 -11.02 -6.81 -6.50
C SER A 36 -11.19 -5.43 -5.89
N GLY A 37 -12.41 -4.88 -5.98
CA GLY A 37 -12.81 -3.67 -5.27
C GLY A 37 -13.26 -3.99 -3.84
N GLY A 38 -13.37 -2.97 -3.00
CA GLY A 38 -13.97 -3.12 -1.67
C GLY A 38 -15.50 -3.00 -1.73
N ILE A 39 -16.11 -2.65 -0.60
CA ILE A 39 -17.56 -2.50 -0.45
C ILE A 39 -18.20 -1.47 -1.40
N ASP A 40 -17.41 -0.54 -1.95
CA ASP A 40 -17.86 0.45 -2.94
C ASP A 40 -17.93 -0.09 -4.38
N GLY A 41 -17.46 -1.33 -4.61
CA GLY A 41 -17.42 -1.96 -5.93
C GLY A 41 -16.41 -1.34 -6.90
N LEU A 42 -15.66 -0.31 -6.49
CA LEU A 42 -14.67 0.34 -7.35
C LEU A 42 -13.46 -0.57 -7.53
N ARG A 43 -13.22 -1.04 -8.76
CA ARG A 43 -12.09 -1.91 -9.10
C ARG A 43 -10.93 -1.12 -9.72
N THR A 44 -9.75 -1.71 -9.68
CA THR A 44 -8.56 -1.13 -10.32
C THR A 44 -8.70 -1.03 -11.83
N ARG A 45 -9.44 -1.96 -12.45
CA ARG A 45 -9.85 -1.88 -13.85
C ARG A 45 -10.57 -0.57 -14.15
N HIS A 46 -11.56 -0.18 -13.34
CA HIS A 46 -12.29 1.08 -13.54
C HIS A 46 -11.33 2.28 -13.52
N LEU A 47 -10.37 2.31 -12.59
CA LEU A 47 -9.38 3.37 -12.55
C LEU A 47 -8.51 3.43 -13.81
N LYS A 48 -8.08 2.27 -14.33
CA LYS A 48 -7.31 2.22 -15.58
C LYS A 48 -8.12 2.69 -16.77
N ASP A 49 -9.36 2.21 -16.89
CA ASP A 49 -10.23 2.51 -18.02
C ASP A 49 -10.60 4.02 -18.03
N PHE A 50 -10.90 4.60 -16.86
CA PHE A 50 -11.21 6.03 -16.74
C PHE A 50 -9.98 6.95 -16.77
N SER A 51 -8.77 6.41 -16.58
CA SER A 51 -7.52 7.15 -16.74
C SER A 51 -7.04 7.21 -18.19
N CYS A 52 -7.87 6.75 -19.14
CA CYS A 52 -7.64 6.87 -20.57
C CYS A 52 -8.61 7.91 -21.17
N GLY A 53 -8.10 8.79 -22.03
CA GLY A 53 -8.92 9.77 -22.78
C GLY A 53 -8.96 11.18 -22.19
N GLU A 54 -9.84 12.02 -22.73
CA GLU A 54 -9.85 13.48 -22.49
C GLU A 54 -10.15 13.87 -21.03
N SER A 55 -10.85 13.02 -20.28
CA SER A 55 -11.18 13.26 -18.87
C SER A 55 -10.12 12.76 -17.88
N ALA A 56 -9.07 12.10 -18.35
CA ALA A 56 -8.06 11.48 -17.49
C ALA A 56 -7.31 12.50 -16.61
N THR A 57 -7.07 13.71 -17.13
CA THR A 57 -6.39 14.79 -16.39
C THR A 57 -7.21 15.23 -15.17
N LYS A 58 -8.48 15.57 -15.37
CA LYS A 58 -9.40 15.98 -14.29
C LYS A 58 -9.57 14.87 -13.25
N LEU A 59 -9.68 13.62 -13.71
CA LEU A 59 -9.80 12.46 -12.83
C LEU A 59 -8.54 12.28 -11.97
N THR A 60 -7.36 12.29 -12.57
CA THR A 60 -6.09 12.10 -11.86
C THR A 60 -5.81 13.25 -10.88
N GLU A 61 -6.19 14.49 -11.22
CA GLU A 61 -6.18 15.64 -10.30
C GLU A 61 -7.11 15.43 -9.10
N ALA A 62 -8.35 14.99 -9.34
CA ALA A 62 -9.31 14.72 -8.26
C ALA A 62 -8.84 13.58 -7.35
N ILE A 63 -8.32 12.49 -7.95
CA ILE A 63 -7.73 11.38 -7.20
C ILE A 63 -6.51 11.85 -6.40
N SER A 64 -5.65 12.69 -6.96
CA SER A 64 -4.50 13.26 -6.25
C SER A 64 -4.90 14.08 -5.02
N LYS A 65 -5.93 14.93 -5.15
CA LYS A 65 -6.49 15.66 -4.00
C LYS A 65 -7.01 14.70 -2.92
N LEU A 66 -7.76 13.69 -3.33
CA LEU A 66 -8.34 12.70 -2.41
C LEU A 66 -7.24 11.85 -1.72
N THR A 67 -6.23 11.39 -2.45
CA THR A 67 -5.13 10.60 -1.86
C THR A 67 -4.33 11.41 -0.84
N ASN A 68 -4.17 12.72 -1.03
CA ASN A 68 -3.58 13.60 -0.02
C ASN A 68 -4.46 13.75 1.24
N VAL A 69 -5.78 13.82 1.09
CA VAL A 69 -6.71 13.79 2.23
C VAL A 69 -6.59 12.48 3.01
N ILE A 70 -6.54 11.34 2.31
CA ILE A 70 -6.39 10.01 2.91
C ILE A 70 -5.05 9.91 3.65
N ARG A 71 -3.95 10.26 2.98
CA ARG A 71 -2.59 10.22 3.53
C ARG A 71 -2.45 11.10 4.78
N SER A 72 -3.09 12.27 4.79
CA SER A 72 -3.06 13.18 5.95
C SER A 72 -3.98 12.76 7.09
N GLY A 73 -4.73 11.65 6.95
CA GLY A 73 -5.66 11.16 7.96
C GLY A 73 -6.90 12.05 8.13
N LYS A 74 -7.16 12.99 7.22
CA LYS A 74 -8.24 13.99 7.31
C LYS A 74 -9.56 13.51 6.72
N ILE A 75 -9.86 12.22 6.86
CA ILE A 75 -11.13 11.65 6.37
C ILE A 75 -12.26 12.04 7.33
N CYS A 76 -13.44 12.33 6.77
CA CYS A 76 -14.62 12.66 7.58
C CYS A 76 -14.94 11.51 8.55
N SER A 77 -15.23 11.86 9.81
CA SER A 77 -15.49 10.89 10.89
C SER A 77 -16.66 9.95 10.58
N SER A 78 -17.69 10.44 9.87
CA SER A 78 -18.83 9.63 9.45
C SER A 78 -18.48 8.55 8.41
N LEU A 79 -17.43 8.75 7.63
CA LEU A 79 -16.96 7.81 6.62
C LEU A 79 -15.88 6.87 7.13
N THR A 80 -15.21 7.19 8.24
CA THR A 80 -14.13 6.39 8.83
C THR A 80 -14.46 4.89 8.93
N PRO A 81 -15.63 4.44 9.42
CA PRO A 81 -15.94 3.02 9.54
C PRO A 81 -15.96 2.28 8.20
N ILE A 82 -16.43 2.95 7.14
CA ILE A 82 -16.50 2.39 5.79
C ILE A 82 -15.11 2.47 5.13
N PHE A 83 -14.46 3.63 5.27
CA PHE A 83 -13.21 3.92 4.58
C PHE A 83 -12.04 3.09 5.10
N PHE A 84 -11.97 2.89 6.42
CA PHE A 84 -10.96 2.06 7.06
C PHE A 84 -11.42 0.62 7.30
N GLY A 85 -12.67 0.30 6.97
CA GLY A 85 -13.16 -1.07 6.90
C GLY A 85 -12.59 -1.87 5.73
N ALA A 86 -12.95 -3.16 5.67
CA ALA A 86 -12.58 -4.07 4.60
C ALA A 86 -13.63 -5.18 4.46
N GLU A 87 -13.81 -5.67 3.24
CA GLU A 87 -14.58 -6.88 2.96
C GLU A 87 -13.70 -8.11 3.23
N LEU A 88 -14.21 -9.10 3.96
CA LEU A 88 -13.46 -10.30 4.32
C LEU A 88 -13.85 -11.48 3.43
N ILE A 89 -12.85 -12.09 2.79
CA ILE A 89 -13.01 -13.35 2.06
C ILE A 89 -12.25 -14.44 2.79
N ALA A 90 -12.93 -15.55 3.11
CA ALA A 90 -12.31 -16.73 3.70
C ALA A 90 -11.69 -17.61 2.60
N PHE A 91 -10.37 -17.78 2.64
CA PHE A 91 -9.64 -18.67 1.74
C PHE A 91 -9.10 -19.88 2.48
N ALA A 92 -9.45 -21.09 2.07
CA ALA A 92 -9.01 -22.31 2.74
C ALA A 92 -7.51 -22.59 2.53
N LYS A 93 -6.79 -22.92 3.60
CA LYS A 93 -5.45 -23.53 3.55
C LYS A 93 -5.56 -25.02 3.24
N LYS A 94 -4.44 -25.62 2.82
CA LYS A 94 -4.33 -27.08 2.59
C LYS A 94 -4.67 -27.92 3.83
N ASN A 95 -4.50 -27.37 5.04
CA ASN A 95 -4.67 -28.09 6.31
C ASN A 95 -5.94 -27.65 7.05
N SER A 96 -7.07 -27.47 6.34
CA SER A 96 -8.40 -27.04 6.86
C SER A 96 -8.48 -25.71 7.63
N ASP A 97 -7.35 -25.02 7.85
CA ASP A 97 -7.29 -23.68 8.45
C ASP A 97 -7.68 -22.58 7.43
N ILE A 98 -8.12 -21.41 7.89
CA ILE A 98 -8.65 -20.32 7.05
C ILE A 98 -7.66 -19.16 6.98
N ARG A 99 -7.44 -18.61 5.78
CA ARG A 99 -6.81 -17.30 5.55
C ARG A 99 -7.89 -16.25 5.30
N PRO A 100 -8.15 -15.35 6.26
CA PRO A 100 -8.97 -14.18 5.97
C PRO A 100 -8.20 -13.24 5.04
N ILE A 101 -8.83 -12.83 3.95
CA ILE A 101 -8.33 -11.80 3.04
C ILE A 101 -9.17 -10.55 3.26
N ALA A 102 -8.53 -9.46 3.67
CA ALA A 102 -9.17 -8.17 3.80
C ALA A 102 -9.03 -7.37 2.50
N ILE A 103 -10.17 -7.00 1.90
CA ILE A 103 -10.25 -6.21 0.69
C ILE A 103 -10.75 -4.82 1.05
N GLU A 104 -9.81 -3.89 1.07
CA GLU A 104 -10.06 -2.48 1.34
C GLU A 104 -10.54 -1.75 0.08
N LEU A 105 -11.06 -0.53 0.27
CA LEU A 105 -11.42 0.36 -0.83
C LEU A 105 -10.23 0.58 -1.78
N THR A 106 -10.51 0.56 -3.09
CA THR A 106 -9.44 0.68 -4.09
C THR A 106 -8.66 1.99 -3.97
N LEU A 107 -9.33 3.10 -3.66
CA LEU A 107 -8.70 4.42 -3.49
C LEU A 107 -7.80 4.46 -2.23
N LYS A 108 -8.18 3.76 -1.14
CA LYS A 108 -7.36 3.64 0.06
C LYS A 108 -6.08 2.86 -0.26
N ARG A 109 -6.19 1.72 -0.93
CA ARG A 109 -5.03 0.92 -1.37
C ARG A 109 -4.14 1.69 -2.35
N LEU A 110 -4.72 2.53 -3.22
CA LEU A 110 -3.97 3.39 -4.12
C LEU A 110 -3.13 4.41 -3.32
N ALA A 111 -3.73 5.08 -2.34
CA ALA A 111 -3.02 6.00 -1.46
C ALA A 111 -1.90 5.29 -0.68
N GLY A 112 -2.15 4.09 -0.16
CA GLY A 112 -1.16 3.24 0.51
C GLY A 112 -0.02 2.83 -0.42
N LYS A 113 -0.32 2.39 -1.65
CA LYS A 113 0.67 2.04 -2.67
C LYS A 113 1.61 3.22 -2.97
N ILE A 114 1.05 4.42 -3.18
CA ILE A 114 1.85 5.63 -3.42
C ILE A 114 2.70 5.95 -2.19
N SER A 115 2.12 5.92 -0.99
CA SER A 115 2.82 6.22 0.25
C SER A 115 3.98 5.26 0.55
N CYS A 116 3.77 3.96 0.37
CA CYS A 116 4.83 2.96 0.50
C CYS A 116 5.93 3.15 -0.55
N PHE A 117 5.57 3.53 -1.78
CA PHE A 117 6.54 3.75 -2.84
C PHE A 117 7.40 5.00 -2.57
N SER A 118 6.77 6.13 -2.20
CA SER A 118 7.46 7.38 -1.88
C SER A 118 8.45 7.24 -0.72
N ASN A 119 8.12 6.42 0.27
CA ASN A 119 8.96 6.22 1.45
C ASN A 119 9.89 5.01 1.36
N LYS A 120 9.89 4.29 0.23
CA LYS A 120 10.63 3.03 0.06
C LYS A 120 12.11 3.15 0.45
N ILE A 121 12.78 4.21 0.01
CA ILE A 121 14.22 4.41 0.26
C ILE A 121 14.47 4.61 1.76
N ALA A 122 13.70 5.50 2.40
CA ALA A 122 13.83 5.77 3.84
C ALA A 122 13.57 4.49 4.65
N LEU A 123 12.49 3.78 4.34
CA LEU A 123 12.15 2.50 4.99
C LEU A 123 13.24 1.44 4.78
N SER A 124 13.80 1.33 3.57
CA SER A 124 14.84 0.34 3.29
C SER A 124 16.13 0.56 4.10
N ARG A 125 16.45 1.80 4.47
CA ARG A 125 17.65 2.09 5.30
C ARG A 125 17.51 1.58 6.73
N SER A 126 16.29 1.57 7.27
CA SER A 126 16.00 1.08 8.61
C SER A 126 15.70 -0.43 8.63
N LEU A 127 15.06 -0.94 7.58
CA LEU A 127 14.55 -2.31 7.57
C LEU A 127 15.53 -3.33 6.98
N LEU A 128 16.50 -2.92 6.16
CA LEU A 128 17.54 -3.82 5.67
C LEU A 128 18.65 -4.00 6.71
N PRO A 129 19.25 -5.20 6.81
CA PRO A 129 19.09 -6.37 5.93
C PRO A 129 17.97 -7.34 6.35
N PHE A 130 17.20 -7.03 7.39
CA PHE A 130 16.24 -7.98 7.98
C PHE A 130 14.94 -8.14 7.17
N GLN A 131 14.55 -7.13 6.39
CA GLN A 131 13.44 -7.21 5.45
C GLN A 131 13.80 -8.07 4.23
N ASN A 132 13.19 -9.26 4.13
CA ASN A 132 13.47 -10.24 3.09
C ASN A 132 12.22 -10.63 2.29
N GLY A 133 11.32 -9.67 2.10
CA GLY A 133 9.95 -9.91 1.62
C GLY A 133 9.49 -8.88 0.61
N ILE A 134 8.54 -8.06 1.07
CA ILE A 134 7.92 -7.00 0.29
C ILE A 134 8.95 -5.94 -0.07
N SER A 135 9.02 -5.55 -1.36
CA SER A 135 9.80 -4.41 -1.86
C SER A 135 11.34 -4.54 -1.78
N VAL A 136 11.88 -5.73 -1.50
CA VAL A 136 13.32 -6.03 -1.46
C VAL A 136 13.74 -6.92 -2.64
N LYS A 137 14.97 -6.76 -3.13
CA LYS A 137 15.50 -7.58 -4.22
C LYS A 137 15.78 -9.00 -3.73
N GLY A 138 15.34 -10.01 -4.48
CA GLY A 138 15.57 -11.43 -4.16
C GLY A 138 14.55 -12.03 -3.19
N ASP A 139 13.75 -11.23 -2.47
CA ASP A 139 12.64 -11.68 -1.62
C ASP A 139 13.09 -12.84 -0.69
N ALA A 140 12.23 -13.84 -0.45
CA ALA A 140 12.51 -15.00 0.39
C ALA A 140 13.72 -15.84 -0.07
N GLN A 141 14.21 -15.69 -1.32
CA GLN A 141 15.40 -16.42 -1.78
C GLN A 141 16.66 -15.94 -1.06
N VAL A 142 16.72 -14.67 -0.65
CA VAL A 142 17.85 -14.11 0.09
C VAL A 142 18.08 -14.88 1.39
N ILE A 143 17.00 -15.25 2.09
CA ILE A 143 17.08 -16.04 3.34
C ILE A 143 17.70 -17.42 3.05
N VAL A 144 17.22 -18.11 2.02
CA VAL A 144 17.72 -19.45 1.67
C VAL A 144 19.21 -19.41 1.32
N HIS A 145 19.66 -18.39 0.59
CA HIS A 145 21.07 -18.21 0.27
C HIS A 145 21.91 -17.82 1.49
N ALA A 146 21.39 -16.94 2.36
CA ALA A 146 22.09 -16.52 3.57
C ALA A 146 22.30 -17.67 4.58
N VAL A 147 21.34 -18.60 4.67
CA VAL A 147 21.44 -19.78 5.57
C VAL A 147 22.37 -20.87 5.00
N ARG A 148 22.55 -20.92 3.68
CA ARG A 148 23.39 -21.93 3.00
C ARG A 148 24.85 -21.51 2.83
N ALA A 149 25.16 -20.22 2.97
CA ALA A 149 26.51 -19.66 2.84
C ALA A 149 27.30 -19.85 4.15
#